data_AF-A0AAE1JXK5-F1
#
_entry.id   AF-A0AAE1JXK5-F1
#
_cell.length_a   1.000
_cell.length_b   1.000
_cell.length_c   1.000
_cell.angle_alpha   90.00
_cell.angle_beta   90.00
_cell.angle_gamma   90.00
#
_symmetry.space_group_name_H-M   'P 1'
#
loop_
_entity.id
_entity.type
_entity.pdbx_description
1 polymer ?
#
loop_
_entity_poly.entity_id
_entity_poly.type
_entity_poly.pdbx_seq_one_letter_code
_entity_poly.pdbx_strand_id
1 'polypeptide(L)'
;MAGGGAMLAAIPDHKLTQFVHHVIDHMCGGEPVTYDLYKDGCSLDKFWLAIQETKTVAKITTQKKLPRNEVVNTLHELGKMKAGNVCDAFSARRTELEDYLVREALHHTHLLKNFDWSVRLAVSSDKVMDLNEPLLTLHLHTSPQERDVCVEMTAPQVDNLLHKLKEAQCTLAQLSSQGPS
;
A
#
# COMPACT_ATOMS: atom_id res chain seq x y z
N MET A 1 9.41 -11.24 12.75
CA MET A 1 8.63 -12.29 13.45
C MET A 1 7.34 -11.64 13.90
N ALA A 2 6.18 -12.06 13.37
CA ALA A 2 4.89 -11.50 13.77
C ALA A 2 4.61 -11.91 15.22
N GLY A 3 4.29 -10.92 16.05
CA GLY A 3 4.20 -11.04 17.51
C GLY A 3 3.10 -11.98 17.98
N GLY A 4 3.38 -12.65 19.10
CA GLY A 4 2.48 -13.63 19.73
C GLY A 4 1.25 -13.02 20.40
N GLY A 5 1.07 -11.70 20.34
CA GLY A 5 0.04 -10.96 21.08
C GLY A 5 0.53 -10.38 22.41
N ALA A 6 1.81 -10.53 22.78
CA ALA A 6 2.38 -10.03 24.03
C ALA A 6 2.21 -8.52 24.24
N MET A 7 2.28 -7.71 23.18
CA MET A 7 2.14 -6.26 23.32
C MET A 7 0.68 -5.88 23.47
N LEU A 8 -0.22 -6.52 22.71
CA LEU A 8 -1.67 -6.42 22.91
C LEU A 8 -2.12 -6.88 24.31
N ALA A 9 -1.45 -7.89 24.89
CA ALA A 9 -1.76 -8.37 26.25
C ALA A 9 -1.42 -7.34 27.35
N ALA A 10 -0.66 -6.30 27.02
CA ALA A 10 -0.40 -5.18 27.92
C ALA A 10 -1.53 -4.14 27.97
N ILE A 11 -2.52 -4.25 27.07
CA ILE A 11 -3.71 -3.39 27.10
C ILE A 11 -4.71 -3.95 28.12
N PRO A 12 -5.29 -3.12 29.00
CA PRO A 12 -6.29 -3.58 29.94
C PRO A 12 -7.46 -4.31 29.25
N ASP A 13 -7.83 -5.48 29.77
CA ASP A 13 -8.81 -6.38 29.14
C ASP A 13 -10.12 -5.70 28.73
N HIS A 14 -10.65 -4.82 29.59
CA HIS A 14 -11.89 -4.09 29.36
C HIS A 14 -11.78 -3.03 28.25
N LYS A 15 -10.57 -2.62 27.86
CA LYS A 15 -10.29 -1.66 26.79
C LYS A 15 -9.72 -2.29 25.53
N LEU A 16 -9.38 -3.59 25.54
CA LEU A 16 -8.72 -4.27 24.42
C LEU A 16 -9.52 -4.17 23.11
N THR A 17 -10.82 -4.46 23.15
CA THR A 17 -11.68 -4.39 21.96
C THR A 17 -11.78 -2.96 21.44
N GLN A 18 -11.96 -1.97 22.33
CA GLN A 18 -12.01 -0.56 21.96
C GLN A 18 -10.67 -0.11 21.34
N PHE A 19 -9.55 -0.53 21.91
CA PHE A 19 -8.21 -0.26 21.40
C PHE A 19 -8.04 -0.77 19.97
N VAL A 20 -8.41 -2.02 19.71
CA VAL A 20 -8.31 -2.60 18.37
C VAL A 20 -9.17 -1.82 17.38
N HIS A 21 -10.40 -1.47 17.73
CA HIS A 21 -11.25 -0.64 16.86
C HIS A 21 -10.63 0.73 16.58
N HIS A 22 -10.12 1.44 17.58
CA HIS A 22 -9.44 2.73 17.37
C HIS A 22 -8.20 2.59 16.47
N VAL A 23 -7.42 1.51 16.61
CA VAL A 23 -6.28 1.26 15.72
C VAL A 23 -6.76 1.03 14.28
N ILE A 24 -7.82 0.24 14.07
CA ILE A 24 -8.39 0.03 12.74
C ILE A 24 -8.95 1.34 12.17
N ASP A 25 -9.69 2.13 12.97
CA ASP A 25 -10.17 3.46 12.57
C ASP A 25 -9.02 4.33 12.08
N HIS A 26 -7.96 4.44 12.88
CA HIS A 26 -6.77 5.20 12.52
C HIS A 26 -6.11 4.69 11.23
N MET A 27 -6.02 3.37 11.02
CA MET A 27 -5.55 2.80 9.75
C MET A 27 -6.44 3.24 8.59
N CYS A 28 -7.76 3.17 8.75
CA CYS A 28 -8.71 3.43 7.68
C CYS A 28 -8.92 4.92 7.38
N GLY A 29 -8.26 5.84 8.10
CA GLY A 29 -8.30 7.29 7.88
C GLY A 29 -9.01 8.10 8.97
N GLY A 30 -9.37 7.45 10.08
CA GLY A 30 -9.90 8.08 11.28
C GLY A 30 -8.82 8.73 12.16
N GLU A 31 -9.27 9.25 13.31
CA GLU A 31 -8.41 9.98 14.23
C GLU A 31 -7.28 9.10 14.81
N PRO A 32 -6.10 9.67 15.10
CA PRO A 32 -5.02 8.96 15.76
C PRO A 32 -5.41 8.40 17.12
N VAL A 33 -4.95 7.18 17.43
CA VAL A 33 -5.17 6.59 18.75
C VAL A 33 -4.41 7.39 19.81
N THR A 34 -5.14 8.00 20.73
CA THR A 34 -4.58 8.86 21.77
C THR A 34 -4.28 8.08 23.05
N TYR A 35 -3.09 8.28 23.62
CA TYR A 35 -2.63 7.56 24.81
C TYR A 35 -3.43 7.91 26.07
N ASP A 36 -4.05 9.09 26.14
CA ASP A 36 -4.81 9.57 27.30
C ASP A 36 -5.86 8.57 27.80
N LEU A 37 -6.51 7.85 26.89
CA LEU A 37 -7.52 6.84 27.22
C LEU A 37 -6.94 5.56 27.84
N TYR A 38 -5.62 5.35 27.76
CA TYR A 38 -4.93 4.10 28.15
C TYR A 38 -3.85 4.30 29.21
N LYS A 39 -3.65 5.54 29.70
CA LYS A 39 -2.70 5.89 30.77
C LYS A 39 -2.87 5.03 32.01
N ASP A 40 -4.12 4.80 32.42
CA ASP A 40 -4.47 4.04 33.63
C ASP A 40 -4.45 2.52 33.36
N GLY A 41 -3.27 1.97 33.09
CA GLY A 41 -3.08 0.52 32.99
C GLY A 41 -2.13 0.04 31.89
N CYS A 42 -1.61 0.94 31.05
CA CYS A 42 -0.61 0.61 30.03
C CYS A 42 0.53 1.64 30.04
N SER A 43 1.79 1.19 30.02
CA SER A 43 2.92 2.11 29.85
C SER A 43 2.97 2.66 28.42
N LEU A 44 3.50 3.87 28.24
CA LEU A 44 3.59 4.52 26.94
C LEU A 44 4.31 3.66 25.89
N ASP A 45 5.42 3.01 26.27
CA ASP A 45 6.19 2.16 25.36
C ASP A 45 5.37 0.95 24.90
N LYS A 46 4.69 0.28 25.82
CA LYS A 46 3.85 -0.88 25.52
C LYS A 46 2.65 -0.49 24.66
N PHE A 47 2.09 0.70 24.88
CA PHE A 47 1.01 1.24 24.07
C PHE A 47 1.42 1.40 22.60
N TRP A 48 2.57 2.03 22.32
CA TRP A 48 3.05 2.17 20.94
C TRP A 48 3.38 0.83 20.30
N LEU A 49 3.99 -0.09 21.05
CA LEU A 49 4.26 -1.45 20.58
C LEU A 49 2.97 -2.22 20.28
N ALA A 50 1.93 -2.08 21.10
CA ALA A 50 0.61 -2.67 20.88
C ALA A 50 -0.05 -2.12 19.61
N ILE A 51 0.09 -0.82 19.32
CA ILE A 51 -0.39 -0.24 18.05
C ILE A 51 0.32 -0.90 16.87
N GLN A 52 1.64 -1.02 16.92
CA GLN A 52 2.43 -1.63 15.84
C GLN A 52 2.10 -3.11 15.65
N GLU A 53 1.95 -3.87 16.73
CA GLU A 53 1.55 -5.28 16.68
C GLU A 53 0.16 -5.42 16.06
N THR A 54 -0.81 -4.61 16.50
CA THR A 54 -2.18 -4.62 15.97
C THR A 54 -2.20 -4.30 14.47
N LYS A 55 -1.48 -3.25 14.04
CA LYS A 55 -1.34 -2.90 12.61
C LYS A 55 -0.73 -4.06 11.82
N THR A 56 0.31 -4.69 12.35
CA THR A 56 0.99 -5.81 11.69
C THR A 56 0.07 -7.01 11.52
N VAL A 57 -0.65 -7.41 12.57
CA VAL A 57 -1.58 -8.54 12.52
C VAL A 57 -2.77 -8.24 11.61
N ALA A 58 -3.32 -7.03 11.63
CA ALA A 58 -4.38 -6.60 10.71
C ALA A 58 -3.91 -6.73 9.26
N LYS A 59 -2.73 -6.20 8.92
CA LYS A 59 -2.14 -6.30 7.57
C LYS A 59 -1.98 -7.75 7.13
N ILE A 60 -1.35 -8.59 7.97
CA ILE A 60 -1.10 -10.00 7.62
C ILE A 60 -2.41 -10.76 7.43
N THR A 61 -3.36 -10.59 8.34
CA THR A 61 -4.68 -11.25 8.29
C THR A 61 -5.43 -10.88 7.03
N THR A 62 -5.42 -9.60 6.64
CA THR A 62 -6.10 -9.11 5.44
C THR A 62 -5.37 -9.54 4.17
N GLN A 63 -4.04 -9.39 4.08
CA GLN A 63 -3.26 -9.76 2.89
C GLN A 63 -3.32 -11.25 2.57
N LYS A 64 -3.21 -12.10 3.59
CA LYS A 64 -3.17 -13.57 3.40
C LYS A 64 -4.54 -14.23 3.50
N LYS A 65 -5.61 -13.45 3.73
CA LYS A 65 -6.97 -13.96 3.99
C LYS A 65 -6.97 -15.08 5.04
N LEU A 66 -6.24 -14.88 6.14
CA LEU A 66 -6.02 -15.94 7.13
C LEU A 66 -7.34 -16.42 7.74
N PRO A 67 -7.52 -17.74 7.92
CA PRO A 67 -8.69 -18.27 8.62
C PRO A 67 -8.61 -17.99 10.12
N ARG A 68 -9.76 -17.95 10.79
CA ARG A 68 -9.90 -17.53 12.20
C ARG A 68 -8.96 -18.28 13.15
N ASN A 69 -8.80 -19.59 12.96
CA ASN A 69 -7.91 -20.42 13.76
C ASN A 69 -6.44 -19.97 13.68
N GLU A 70 -5.96 -19.56 12.50
CA GLU A 70 -4.58 -19.09 12.33
C GLU A 70 -4.35 -17.71 12.95
N VAL A 71 -5.34 -16.82 12.85
CA VAL A 71 -5.29 -15.51 13.53
C VAL A 71 -5.26 -15.71 15.05
N VAL A 72 -6.11 -16.58 15.58
CA VAL A 72 -6.12 -16.91 17.01
C VAL A 72 -4.81 -17.55 17.48
N ASN A 73 -4.20 -18.41 16.65
CA ASN A 73 -2.90 -18.99 16.95
C ASN A 73 -1.76 -17.96 16.92
N THR A 74 -1.83 -16.99 16.00
CA THR A 74 -0.88 -15.87 15.95
C THR A 74 -0.94 -15.07 17.25
N LEU A 75 -2.15 -14.85 17.78
CA LEU A 75 -2.42 -14.10 19.00
C LEU A 75 -2.51 -14.97 20.27
N HIS A 76 -1.78 -16.08 20.33
CA HIS A 76 -1.91 -17.05 21.41
C HIS A 76 -1.66 -16.48 22.82
N GLU A 77 -0.82 -15.45 22.97
CA GLU A 77 -0.51 -14.81 24.27
C GLU A 77 -1.70 -14.03 24.85
N LEU A 78 -2.68 -13.64 24.03
CA LEU A 78 -3.94 -13.02 24.49
C LEU A 78 -4.93 -14.04 25.06
N GLY A 79 -4.75 -15.32 24.75
CA GLY A 79 -5.73 -16.37 25.02
C GLY A 79 -6.87 -16.40 23.99
N LYS A 80 -7.44 -17.60 23.79
CA LYS A 80 -8.35 -17.92 22.67
C LYS A 80 -9.57 -17.00 22.56
N MET A 81 -10.18 -16.63 23.69
CA MET A 81 -11.39 -15.80 23.69
C MET A 81 -11.07 -14.37 23.23
N LYS A 82 -10.05 -13.73 23.82
CA LYS A 82 -9.63 -12.38 23.46
C LYS A 82 -9.12 -12.31 22.03
N ALA A 83 -8.26 -13.26 21.65
CA ALA A 83 -7.78 -13.40 20.27
C ALA A 83 -8.93 -13.58 19.27
N GLY A 84 -9.98 -14.30 19.66
CA GLY A 84 -11.22 -14.44 18.89
C GLY A 84 -11.90 -13.09 18.66
N ASN A 85 -12.11 -12.30 19.72
CA ASN A 85 -12.72 -10.97 19.60
C ASN A 85 -11.91 -10.02 18.71
N VAL A 86 -10.58 -10.08 18.79
CA VAL A 86 -9.69 -9.31 17.91
C VAL A 86 -9.83 -9.74 16.45
N CYS A 87 -9.89 -11.05 16.19
CA CYS A 87 -10.13 -11.59 14.85
C CYS A 87 -11.50 -11.17 14.29
N ASP A 88 -12.53 -11.16 15.14
CA ASP A 88 -13.89 -10.78 14.75
C ASP A 88 -13.93 -9.27 14.41
N ALA A 89 -13.20 -8.42 15.15
CA ALA A 89 -13.03 -7.00 14.83
C ALA A 89 -12.35 -6.75 13.47
N PHE A 90 -11.28 -7.48 13.16
CA PHE A 90 -10.64 -7.41 11.83
C PHE A 90 -11.57 -7.89 10.71
N SER A 91 -12.32 -8.96 10.96
CA SER A 91 -13.24 -9.54 9.99
C SER A 91 -14.39 -8.59 9.67
N ALA A 92 -14.94 -7.92 10.69
CA ALA A 92 -16.01 -6.94 10.54
C ALA A 92 -15.63 -5.74 9.66
N ARG A 93 -14.34 -5.40 9.59
CA ARG A 93 -13.81 -4.24 8.84
C ARG A 93 -12.87 -4.63 7.69
N ARG A 94 -13.03 -5.86 7.17
CA ARG A 94 -12.14 -6.41 6.14
C ARG A 94 -12.03 -5.50 4.90
N THR A 95 -13.14 -5.03 4.36
CA THR A 95 -13.15 -4.18 3.15
C THR A 95 -12.39 -2.87 3.36
N GLU A 96 -12.60 -2.20 4.50
CA GLU A 96 -11.87 -0.96 4.81
C GLU A 96 -10.36 -1.20 5.01
N LEU A 97 -9.99 -2.37 5.55
CA LEU A 97 -8.60 -2.79 5.69
C LEU A 97 -7.97 -3.13 4.33
N GLU A 98 -8.72 -3.73 3.41
CA GLU A 98 -8.28 -3.97 2.03
C GLU A 98 -8.03 -2.65 1.30
N ASP A 99 -8.96 -1.69 1.39
CA ASP A 99 -8.80 -0.35 0.83
C ASP A 99 -7.62 0.41 1.45
N TYR A 100 -7.42 0.26 2.76
CA TYR A 100 -6.24 0.80 3.44
C TYR A 100 -4.94 0.22 2.87
N LEU A 101 -4.86 -1.10 2.68
CA LEU A 101 -3.67 -1.74 2.12
C LEU A 101 -3.36 -1.26 0.70
N VAL A 102 -4.40 -1.09 -0.13
CA VAL A 102 -4.25 -0.53 -1.48
C VAL A 102 -3.72 0.90 -1.40
N ARG A 103 -4.32 1.76 -0.56
CA ARG A 103 -3.87 3.14 -0.37
C ARG A 103 -2.42 3.22 0.13
N GLU A 104 -2.04 2.38 1.09
CA GLU A 104 -0.69 2.33 1.64
C GLU A 104 0.34 1.88 0.58
N ALA A 105 0.00 0.89 -0.25
CA ALA A 105 0.84 0.45 -1.36
C ALA A 105 1.00 1.53 -2.43
N LEU A 106 -0.09 2.23 -2.76
CA LEU A 106 -0.07 3.31 -3.74
C LEU A 106 0.63 4.58 -3.23
N HIS A 107 0.67 4.82 -1.92
CA HIS A 107 1.32 6.00 -1.34
C HIS A 107 2.79 6.13 -1.74
N HIS A 108 3.49 5.00 -1.88
CA HIS A 108 4.90 4.93 -2.28
C HIS A 108 5.09 4.87 -3.80
N THR A 109 4.01 4.84 -4.57
CA THR A 109 4.03 4.72 -6.03
C THR A 109 3.84 6.09 -6.68
N HIS A 110 4.71 6.41 -7.65
CA HIS A 110 4.51 7.60 -8.48
C HIS A 110 3.41 7.34 -9.51
N LEU A 111 2.30 8.08 -9.40
CA LEU A 111 1.18 8.04 -10.32
C LEU A 111 1.34 9.14 -11.37
N LEU A 112 1.37 8.76 -12.65
CA LEU A 112 1.33 9.71 -13.77
C LEU A 112 0.01 10.48 -13.75
N LYS A 113 0.10 11.82 -13.73
CA LYS A 113 -1.05 12.73 -13.70
C LYS A 113 -1.28 13.40 -15.04
N ASN A 114 -0.21 13.88 -15.65
CA ASN A 114 -0.24 14.54 -16.94
C ASN A 114 1.00 14.16 -17.74
N PHE A 115 0.90 14.28 -19.06
CA PHE A 115 2.05 14.20 -19.94
C PHE A 115 1.89 15.18 -21.10
N ASP A 116 3.01 15.76 -21.52
CA ASP A 116 3.10 16.65 -22.67
C ASP A 116 4.22 16.14 -23.60
N TRP A 117 4.10 16.41 -24.90
CA TRP A 117 5.11 15.98 -25.85
C TRP A 117 5.35 17.01 -26.94
N SER A 118 6.56 17.00 -27.50
CA SER A 118 6.91 17.78 -28.67
C SER A 118 7.83 16.97 -29.60
N VAL A 119 7.83 17.31 -30.89
CA VAL A 119 8.70 16.69 -31.88
C VAL A 119 9.54 17.76 -32.54
N ARG A 120 10.85 17.51 -32.62
CA ARG A 120 11.82 18.41 -33.27
C ARG A 120 12.68 17.63 -34.25
N LEU A 121 13.17 18.31 -35.27
CA LEU A 121 14.17 17.79 -36.19
C LEU A 121 15.54 18.17 -35.65
N ALA A 122 16.37 17.18 -35.31
CA ALA A 122 17.73 17.38 -34.84
C ALA A 122 18.74 16.90 -35.89
N VAL A 123 19.88 17.56 -35.97
CA VAL A 123 20.96 17.14 -36.86
C VAL A 123 21.56 15.85 -36.30
N SER A 124 21.55 14.79 -37.11
CA SER A 124 22.12 13.49 -36.71
C SER A 124 23.64 13.60 -36.59
N SER A 125 24.21 13.21 -35.44
CA SER A 125 25.67 13.18 -35.24
C SER A 125 26.37 12.03 -35.98
N ASP A 126 25.60 11.00 -36.36
CA ASP A 126 26.14 9.68 -36.72
C ASP A 126 26.14 9.44 -38.25
N LYS A 127 25.69 10.42 -39.04
CA LYS A 127 25.61 10.32 -40.50
C LYS A 127 26.31 11.50 -41.15
N VAL A 128 27.21 11.19 -42.10
CA VAL A 128 28.07 12.14 -42.84
C VAL A 128 27.25 13.10 -43.74
N MET A 129 25.95 12.86 -43.90
CA MET A 129 25.02 13.77 -44.59
C MET A 129 24.05 14.35 -43.56
N ASP A 130 23.79 15.65 -43.63
CA ASP A 130 22.84 16.42 -42.78
C ASP A 130 21.39 15.89 -42.88
N LEU A 131 21.15 14.68 -42.39
CA LEU A 131 19.81 14.14 -42.26
C LEU A 131 19.27 14.60 -40.91
N ASN A 132 18.24 15.43 -40.98
CA ASN A 132 17.44 15.76 -39.81
C ASN A 132 16.72 14.49 -39.32
N GLU A 133 17.01 14.07 -38.09
CA GLU A 133 16.34 12.96 -37.42
C GLU A 133 15.21 13.52 -36.53
N PRO A 134 13.97 12.98 -36.63
CA PRO A 134 12.91 13.38 -35.73
C PRO A 134 13.17 12.83 -34.32
N LEU A 135 13.22 13.73 -33.34
CA LEU A 135 13.29 13.43 -31.92
C LEU A 135 12.00 13.85 -31.23
N LEU A 136 11.46 12.97 -30.39
CA LEU A 136 10.32 13.25 -29.52
C LEU A 136 10.83 13.55 -28.12
N THR A 137 10.38 14.66 -27.53
CA THR A 137 10.56 14.97 -26.12
C THR A 137 9.25 14.71 -25.38
N LEU A 138 9.29 13.83 -24.37
CA LEU A 138 8.17 13.47 -23.53
C LEU A 138 8.37 14.02 -22.12
N HIS A 139 7.42 14.81 -21.65
CA HIS A 139 7.33 15.32 -20.29
C HIS A 139 6.27 14.53 -19.52
N LEU A 140 6.63 14.01 -18.35
CA LEU A 140 5.75 13.24 -17.47
C LEU A 140 5.66 13.92 -16.11
N HIS A 141 4.44 14.23 -15.69
CA HIS A 141 4.14 14.84 -14.40
C HIS A 141 3.55 13.79 -13.47
N THR A 142 4.20 13.54 -12.32
CA THR A 142 3.77 12.49 -11.37
C THR A 142 3.31 13.05 -10.02
N SER A 143 2.58 12.24 -9.25
CA SER A 143 2.14 12.51 -7.88
C SER A 143 2.31 11.24 -7.02
N PRO A 144 2.30 11.29 -5.68
CA PRO A 144 2.15 12.45 -4.79
C PRO A 144 3.40 13.32 -4.66
N GLN A 145 4.58 12.80 -5.00
CA GLN A 145 5.78 13.61 -5.16
C GLN A 145 5.77 14.19 -6.57
N GLU A 146 5.46 15.48 -6.68
CA GLU A 146 5.58 16.24 -7.93
C GLU A 146 7.00 16.08 -8.46
N ARG A 147 7.13 15.27 -9.51
CA ARG A 147 8.36 15.10 -10.28
C ARG A 147 8.02 15.21 -11.75
N ASP A 148 8.82 16.02 -12.42
CA ASP A 148 8.81 16.18 -13.87
C ASP A 148 9.93 15.32 -14.44
N VAL A 149 9.55 14.28 -15.18
CA VAL A 149 10.49 13.43 -15.90
C VAL A 149 10.46 13.84 -17.37
N CYS A 150 11.62 14.23 -17.90
CA CYS A 150 11.78 14.58 -19.31
C CYS A 150 12.65 13.54 -20.01
N VAL A 151 12.16 12.95 -21.10
CA VAL A 151 12.87 11.94 -21.87
C VAL A 151 12.85 12.32 -23.34
N GLU A 152 14.02 12.31 -23.98
CA GLU A 152 14.14 12.46 -25.44
C GLU A 152 14.32 11.09 -26.08
N MET A 153 13.61 10.85 -27.18
CA MET A 153 13.57 9.54 -27.85
C MET A 153 13.61 9.68 -29.36
N THR A 154 14.32 8.76 -30.01
CA THR A 154 14.23 8.54 -31.46
C THR A 154 12.96 7.77 -31.82
N ALA A 155 12.58 7.76 -33.10
CA ALA A 155 11.40 7.02 -33.56
C ALA A 155 11.41 5.52 -33.14
N PRO A 156 12.51 4.76 -33.30
CA PRO A 156 12.58 3.38 -32.81
C PRO A 156 12.38 3.23 -31.29
N GLN A 157 12.85 4.20 -30.50
CA GLN A 157 12.64 4.19 -29.05
C GLN A 157 11.19 4.46 -28.68
N VAL A 158 10.51 5.36 -29.40
CA VAL A 158 9.06 5.59 -29.25
C VAL A 158 8.27 4.33 -29.60
N ASP A 159 8.59 3.65 -30.71
CA ASP A 159 7.92 2.40 -31.09
C ASP A 159 8.09 1.32 -30.01
N ASN A 160 9.29 1.19 -29.44
CA ASN A 160 9.56 0.27 -28.34
C ASN A 160 8.78 0.65 -27.06
N LEU A 161 8.67 1.95 -26.74
CA LEU A 161 7.87 2.42 -25.60
C LEU A 161 6.39 2.04 -25.79
N LEU A 162 5.83 2.32 -26.98
CA LEU A 162 4.45 1.97 -27.31
C LEU A 162 4.21 0.46 -27.22
N HIS A 163 5.16 -0.35 -27.69
CA HIS A 163 5.10 -1.79 -27.59
C HIS A 163 5.01 -2.25 -26.13
N LYS A 164 5.90 -1.78 -25.26
CA LYS A 164 5.91 -2.11 -23.83
C LYS A 164 4.63 -1.66 -23.11
N LEU A 165 4.11 -0.47 -23.43
CA LEU A 165 2.85 0.00 -22.85
C LEU A 165 1.66 -0.88 -23.27
N LYS A 166 1.66 -1.36 -24.50
CA LYS A 166 0.63 -2.29 -25.00
C LYS A 166 0.73 -3.66 -24.33
N GLU A 167 1.93 -4.20 -24.14
CA GLU A 167 2.14 -5.45 -23.40
C GLU A 167 1.66 -5.33 -21.94
N ALA A 168 1.96 -4.22 -21.28
CA ALA A 168 1.48 -3.94 -19.93
C ALA A 168 -0.05 -3.86 -19.90
N GLN A 169 -0.67 -3.18 -20.86
CA GLN A 169 -2.14 -3.11 -20.98
C GLN A 169 -2.77 -4.50 -21.16
N CYS A 170 -2.21 -5.34 -22.02
CA CYS A 170 -2.67 -6.71 -22.22
C CYS A 170 -2.58 -7.54 -20.93
N THR A 171 -1.46 -7.43 -20.21
CA THR A 171 -1.25 -8.13 -18.93
C THR A 171 -2.29 -7.70 -17.89
N LEU A 172 -2.55 -6.40 -17.77
CA LEU A 172 -3.58 -5.88 -16.86
C LEU A 172 -4.98 -6.36 -17.23
N ALA A 173 -5.32 -6.40 -18.52
CA ALA A 173 -6.60 -6.92 -19.00
C ALA A 173 -6.78 -8.40 -18.62
N GLN A 174 -5.75 -9.22 -18.79
CA GLN A 174 -5.78 -10.64 -18.39
C GLN A 174 -6.00 -10.80 -16.88
N LEU A 175 -5.27 -10.04 -16.05
CA LEU A 175 -5.45 -10.05 -14.60
C LEU A 175 -6.86 -9.63 -14.18
N SER A 176 -7.46 -8.66 -14.86
CA SER A 176 -8.84 -8.22 -14.56
C SER A 176 -9.92 -9.23 -14.97
N SER A 177 -9.65 -10.06 -15.98
CA SER A 177 -10.58 -11.11 -16.45
C SER A 177 -10.58 -12.36 -15.55
N GLN A 178 -9.54 -12.52 -14.73
CA GLN A 178 -9.47 -13.52 -13.67
C GLN A 178 -10.07 -12.92 -12.40
N GLY A 179 -11.40 -12.80 -12.35
CA GLY A 179 -12.11 -12.30 -11.17
C GLY A 179 -11.76 -13.07 -9.88
N PRO A 180 -11.92 -12.45 -8.70
CA PRO A 180 -11.44 -13.02 -7.45
C PRO A 180 -12.17 -14.33 -7.13
N SER A 181 -11.40 -15.40 -6.98
CA SER A 181 -11.84 -16.66 -6.38
C SER A 181 -12.04 -16.55 -4.87
#